data_AF-M6ZSJ2-F1
#
_entry.id   AF-M6ZSJ2-F1
#
_cell.length_a   1.000
_cell.length_b   1.000
_cell.length_c   1.000
_cell.angle_alpha   90.00
_cell.angle_beta   90.00
_cell.angle_gamma   90.00
#
_symmetry.space_group_name_H-M   'P 1'
#
loop_
_entity.id
_entity.type
_entity.pdbx_description
1 polymer ?
#
loop_
_entity_poly.entity_id
_entity_poly.type
_entity_poly.pdbx_seq_one_letter_code
_entity_poly.pdbx_strand_id
1 'polypeptide(L)' 'MIPNPVRAVIIDDSLLVRNIISDQIQKDSKIHVVATGKTGMDCIDLAQKMNPDVIILD' A
#
# COMPACT_ATOMS: atom_id res chain seq x y z
N MET A 1 -11.77 22.22 1.73
CA MET A 1 -10.76 21.34 2.33
C MET A 1 -10.59 20.17 1.38
N ILE A 2 -9.39 19.93 0.86
CA ILE A 2 -9.13 18.73 0.03
C ILE A 2 -8.92 17.58 1.03
N PRO A 3 -9.65 16.46 0.94
CA PRO A 3 -9.42 15.32 1.82
C PRO A 3 -7.98 14.83 1.71
N ASN A 4 -7.37 14.43 2.83
CA ASN A 4 -6.08 13.77 2.78
C ASN A 4 -6.22 12.46 1.97
N PRO A 5 -5.27 12.14 1.08
CA PRO A 5 -5.30 10.87 0.35
C PRO A 5 -5.29 9.68 1.31
N VAL A 6 -6.06 8.65 1.00
CA VAL A 6 -6.06 7.36 1.69
C VAL A 6 -4.67 6.74 1.54
N ARG A 7 -4.02 6.44 2.66
CA ARG A 7 -2.68 5.84 2.72
C ARG A 7 -2.81 4.33 2.64
N ALA A 8 -2.24 3.73 1.60
CA ALA A 8 -2.29 2.30 1.35
C ALA A 8 -0.92 1.64 1.49
N VAL A 9 -0.89 0.42 2.03
CA VAL A 9 0.27 -0.49 1.96
C VAL A 9 -0.13 -1.72 1.15
N ILE A 10 0.77 -2.21 0.28
CA ILE A 10 0.54 -3.42 -0.52
C ILE A 10 1.53 -4.51 -0.09
N ILE A 11 1.02 -5.69 0.24
CA ILE A 11 1.80 -6.87 0.63
C ILE A 11 1.46 -8.01 -0.32
N ASP A 12 2.46 -8.48 -1.06
CA ASP A 12 2.35 -9.56 -2.04
C ASP A 12 3.76 -10.07 -2.38
N ASP A 13 3.93 -11.39 -2.55
CA ASP A 13 5.25 -11.98 -2.78
C ASP A 13 5.81 -11.74 -4.20
N SER A 14 4.96 -11.31 -5.14
CA SER A 14 5.29 -10.95 -6.51
C SER A 14 5.57 -9.47 -6.68
N LEU A 15 6.81 -9.12 -7.02
CA LEU A 15 7.18 -7.74 -7.38
C LEU A 15 6.35 -7.19 -8.55
N LEU A 16 6.01 -8.05 -9.53
CA LEU A 16 5.21 -7.64 -10.68
C LEU A 16 3.79 -7.23 -10.26
N VAL A 17 3.15 -8.01 -9.39
CA VAL A 17 1.79 -7.72 -8.91
C VAL A 17 1.79 -6.43 -8.10
N ARG A 18 2.75 -6.24 -7.18
CA ARG A 18 2.91 -4.99 -6.42
C ARG A 18 3.03 -3.77 -7.32
N ASN A 19 3.83 -3.85 -8.39
CA ASN A 19 3.99 -2.75 -9.34
C ASN A 19 2.70 -2.48 -10.11
N ILE A 20 2.05 -3.51 -10.66
CA ILE A 20 0.79 -3.37 -11.39
C ILE A 20 -0.28 -2.72 -10.51
N ILE A 21 -0.47 -3.22 -9.28
CA ILE A 21 -1.48 -2.67 -8.36
C ILE A 21 -1.13 -1.22 -8.02
N SER A 22 0.13 -0.93 -7.64
CA SER A 22 0.58 0.42 -7.32
C SER A 22 0.33 1.40 -8.46
N ASP A 23 0.69 1.02 -9.69
CA ASP A 23 0.53 1.83 -10.89
C ASP A 23 -0.94 2.09 -11.24
N GLN A 24 -1.84 1.12 -10.98
CA GLN A 24 -3.27 1.32 -11.24
C GLN A 24 -3.92 2.22 -10.18
N ILE A 25 -3.68 1.98 -8.89
CA ILE A 25 -4.41 2.68 -7.83
C ILE A 25 -3.92 4.11 -7.62
N GLN A 26 -2.63 4.38 -7.87
CA GLN A 26 -2.07 5.73 -7.75
C GLN A 26 -2.50 6.67 -8.90
N LYS A 27 -3.21 6.18 -9.92
CA LYS A 27 -3.88 7.05 -10.91
C LYS A 27 -5.02 7.85 -10.29
N ASP A 28 -5.64 7.35 -9.22
CA ASP A 28 -6.59 8.11 -8.43
C ASP A 28 -5.84 8.91 -7.35
N SER A 29 -5.82 10.23 -7.49
CA SER A 29 -5.21 11.16 -6.52
C SER A 29 -5.72 11.03 -5.08
N LYS A 30 -6.84 10.31 -4.86
CA LYS A 30 -7.39 10.03 -3.54
C LYS A 30 -6.66 8.90 -2.82
N ILE A 31 -5.78 8.15 -3.48
CA ILE A 31 -5.03 7.03 -2.89
C ILE A 31 -3.54 7.28 -3.06
N HIS A 32 -2.78 7.02 -2.00
CA HIS A 32 -1.32 7.11 -2.01
C HIS A 32 -0.73 5.83 -1.43
N VAL A 33 0.08 5.12 -2.21
CA VAL A 33 0.80 3.93 -1.74
C VAL A 33 2.02 4.39 -0.96
N VAL A 34 2.00 4.19 0.36
CA VAL A 34 3.05 4.69 1.25
C VAL A 34 4.18 3.69 1.47
N ALA A 35 3.92 2.40 1.25
CA ALA A 35 4.94 1.36 1.28
C ALA A 35 4.46 0.08 0.59
N THR A 36 5.40 -0.78 0.23
CA THR A 36 5.12 -2.16 -0.23
C THR A 36 6.00 -3.16 0.52
N GLY A 37 5.48 -4.36 0.75
CA GLY A 37 6.15 -5.48 1.44
C GLY A 37 5.94 -6.77 0.67
N LYS A 38 6.65 -7.85 1.03
CA LYS A 38 6.57 -9.15 0.31
C LYS A 38 6.24 -10.34 1.20
N THR A 39 6.13 -10.13 2.50
CA THR A 39 5.85 -11.18 3.48
C THR A 39 4.85 -10.70 4.53
N GLY A 40 4.27 -11.64 5.27
CA GLY A 40 3.47 -11.31 6.46
C GLY A 40 4.26 -10.56 7.54
N MET A 41 5.58 -10.78 7.65
CA MET A 41 6.41 -10.02 8.58
C MET A 41 6.53 -8.55 8.15
N ASP A 42 6.72 -8.30 6.85
CA ASP A 42 6.70 -6.94 6.30
C ASP A 42 5.34 -6.26 6.56
N CYS A 43 4.24 -7.01 6.47
CA CYS A 43 2.90 -6.49 6.76
C CYS A 43 2.80 -5.96 8.20
N ILE A 44 3.20 -6.76 9.18
CA ILE A 44 3.18 -6.38 10.60
C ILE A 44 4.06 -5.15 10.84
N ASP A 45 5.31 -5.20 10.34
CA ASP A 45 6.28 -4.12 10.48
C ASP A 45 5.80 -2.81 9.86
N LEU A 46 5.27 -2.86 8.63
CA LEU A 46 4.80 -1.70 7.89
C LEU A 46 3.49 -1.16 8.46
N ALA A 47 2.59 -2.01 8.94
CA ALA A 47 1.38 -1.58 9.62
C ALA A 47 1.72 -0.71 10.85
N GLN A 48 2.69 -1.15 11.66
CA GLN A 48 3.14 -0.42 12.85
C GLN A 48 3.90 0.88 12.50
N LYS A 49 4.82 0.82 11.52
CA LYS A 49 5.68 1.96 11.16
C LYS A 49 4.92 3.04 10.37
N MET A 50 4.02 2.64 9.47
CA MET A 50 3.39 3.54 8.51
C MET A 50 2.00 4.01 8.92
N ASN A 51 1.34 3.29 9.84
CA ASN A 51 -0.03 3.50 10.28
C ASN A 51 -0.96 3.84 9.08
N PRO A 52 -1.09 2.94 8.08
CA PRO A 52 -1.88 3.20 6.89
C PRO A 52 -3.38 3.13 7.19
N ASP A 53 -4.19 3.74 6.32
CA ASP A 53 -5.65 3.66 6.39
C ASP A 53 -6.16 2.29 5.90
N VAL A 54 -5.44 1.68 4.95
CA VAL A 54 -5.78 0.40 4.36
C VAL A 54 -4.52 -0.41 4.03
N ILE A 55 -4.63 -1.73 4.16
CA ILE A 55 -3.63 -2.69 3.70
C ILE A 55 -4.29 -3.60 2.67
N ILE A 56 -3.64 -3.75 1.52
CA ILE A 56 -3.98 -4.75 0.50
C ILE A 56 -3.01 -5.91 0.73
N LEU A 57 -3.53 -7.09 1.04
CA LEU A 57 -2.76 -8.27 1.45
C LEU A 57 -3.17 -9.48 0.60
N ASP A 58 -2.19 -10.08 -0.06
CA ASP A 58 -2.23 -11.46 -0.59
C ASP A 58 -1.74 -12.45 0.47
#